data_AF-A0A4Y0BPI8-F1
#
_entry.id   AF-A0A4Y0BPI8-F1
#
_cell.length_a   1.000
_cell.length_b   1.000
_cell.length_c   1.000
_cell.angle_alpha   90.00
_cell.angle_beta   90.00
_cell.angle_gamma   90.00
#
_symmetry.space_group_name_H-M   'P 1'
#
loop_
_entity.id
_entity.type
_entity.pdbx_description
1 polymer ?
#
loop_
_entity_poly.entity_id
_entity_poly.type
_entity_poly.pdbx_seq_one_letter_code
_entity_poly.pdbx_strand_id
1 'polypeptide(L)'
;MELTLDVLLPLKDIRMNIGYFVRTRNSESWIYNKTIDFCAFLQRPSIDRFGSIVMEDLKHRGTVPTRCPVMPVLLVYKNVTLNRVKLPSFLPETSFGFTVICFKTPKNEHVFRSYWYGRMRRVMV
;
A
#
# COMPACT_ATOMS: atom_id res chain seq x y z
N MET A 1 5.11 5.28 -12.64
CA MET A 1 6.26 5.01 -11.75
C MET A 1 6.69 3.56 -11.92
N GLU A 2 7.99 3.27 -11.87
CA GLU A 2 8.48 1.89 -11.72
C GLU A 2 8.81 1.67 -10.24
N LEU A 3 8.32 0.57 -9.67
CA LEU A 3 8.60 0.17 -8.29
C LEU A 3 9.34 -1.17 -8.30
N THR A 4 10.57 -1.16 -7.81
CA THR A 4 11.43 -2.34 -7.74
C THR A 4 11.74 -2.64 -6.27
N LEU A 5 11.42 -3.86 -5.83
CA LEU A 5 11.67 -4.34 -4.48
C LEU A 5 12.57 -5.57 -4.55
N ASP A 6 13.75 -5.48 -3.95
CA ASP A 6 14.66 -6.61 -3.82
C ASP A 6 14.56 -7.20 -2.41
N VAL A 7 13.93 -8.37 -2.30
CA VAL A 7 13.82 -9.09 -1.03
C VAL A 7 15.06 -9.97 -0.89
N LEU A 8 15.95 -9.58 0.02
CA LEU A 8 17.23 -10.29 0.20
C LEU A 8 17.14 -11.50 1.15
N LEU A 9 16.21 -11.46 2.11
CA LEU A 9 16.09 -12.44 3.18
C LEU A 9 14.64 -12.90 3.34
N PRO A 10 14.39 -14.16 3.74
CA PRO A 10 13.03 -14.63 4.03
C PRO A 10 12.33 -13.76 5.08
N LEU A 11 11.18 -13.19 4.72
CA LEU A 11 10.37 -12.37 5.61
C LEU A 11 9.17 -13.19 6.11
N LYS A 12 9.26 -13.68 7.35
CA LYS A 12 8.24 -14.56 7.96
C LYS A 12 7.12 -13.80 8.65
N ASP A 13 7.48 -12.85 9.51
CA ASP A 13 6.53 -12.13 10.37
C ASP A 13 6.60 -10.64 10.08
N ILE A 14 5.65 -10.17 9.26
CA ILE A 14 5.60 -8.78 8.78
C ILE A 14 4.32 -8.13 9.27
N ARG A 15 4.45 -6.96 9.85
CA ARG A 15 3.32 -6.05 10.09
C ARG A 15 3.37 -4.94 9.06
N MET A 16 2.21 -4.53 8.58
CA MET A 16 2.07 -3.49 7.56
C MET A 16 1.17 -2.39 8.09
N ASN A 17 1.66 -1.16 8.10
CA ASN A 17 0.88 0.04 8.32
C ASN A 17 0.45 0.62 6.97
N ILE A 18 -0.85 0.85 6.84
CA ILE A 18 -1.47 1.53 5.71
C ILE A 18 -2.04 2.83 6.23
N GLY A 19 -1.66 3.93 5.58
CA GLY A 19 -2.10 5.25 5.94
C GLY A 19 -2.61 6.03 4.74
N TYR A 20 -3.66 6.80 4.95
CA TYR A 20 -4.22 7.71 3.97
C TYR A 20 -4.59 9.02 4.66
N PHE A 21 -4.07 10.12 4.13
CA PHE A 21 -4.30 11.45 4.65
C PHE A 21 -4.63 12.42 3.52
N VAL A 22 -5.49 13.38 3.83
CA VAL A 22 -5.78 14.50 2.94
C VAL A 22 -4.84 15.65 3.26
N ARG A 23 -4.47 16.38 2.22
CA ARG A 23 -3.56 17.53 2.28
C ARG A 23 -4.37 18.76 1.90
N THR A 24 -4.54 19.66 2.86
CA THR A 24 -5.01 21.02 2.60
C THR A 24 -3.81 21.95 2.45
N ARG A 25 -4.01 23.25 2.16
CA ARG A 25 -2.90 24.19 1.98
C ARG A 25 -1.95 24.24 3.18
N ASN A 26 -2.47 24.08 4.40
CA ASN A 26 -1.72 24.33 5.64
C ASN A 26 -1.66 23.11 6.58
N SER A 27 -2.31 22.00 6.25
CA SER A 27 -2.35 20.84 7.13
C SER A 27 -2.47 19.52 6.39
N GLU A 28 -1.96 18.47 7.03
CA GLU A 28 -2.18 17.08 6.64
C GLU A 28 -3.08 16.43 7.70
N SER A 29 -4.18 15.81 7.27
CA SER A 29 -5.16 15.20 8.16
C SER A 29 -5.36 13.74 7.81
N TRP A 30 -5.00 12.86 8.74
CA TRP A 30 -5.16 11.42 8.60
C TRP A 30 -6.64 11.06 8.62
N ILE A 31 -7.11 10.45 7.53
CA ILE A 31 -8.47 9.89 7.45
C ILE A 31 -8.44 8.39 7.77
N TYR A 32 -7.33 7.73 7.45
CA TYR A 32 -7.13 6.32 7.72
C TYR A 32 -5.68 6.08 8.14
N ASN A 33 -5.48 5.34 9.23
CA ASN A 33 -4.16 4.89 9.65
C ASN A 33 -4.34 3.59 10.43
N LYS A 34 -3.94 2.47 9.83
CA LYS A 34 -4.13 1.15 10.42
C LYS A 34 -2.89 0.29 10.22
N THR A 35 -2.48 -0.36 11.30
CA THR A 35 -1.49 -1.44 11.24
C THR A 35 -2.21 -2.79 11.24
N ILE A 36 -1.84 -3.66 10.30
CA ILE A 36 -2.37 -5.02 10.15
C ILE A 36 -1.24 -6.03 10.08
N ASP A 37 -1.57 -7.30 10.30
CA ASP A 37 -0.69 -8.42 9.99
C ASP A 37 -0.65 -8.61 8.46
N PHE A 38 0.54 -8.46 7.88
CA PHE A 38 0.70 -8.55 6.42
C PHE A 38 0.49 -9.98 5.92
N CYS A 39 0.92 -10.99 6.68
CA CYS A 39 0.80 -12.38 6.29
C CYS A 39 -0.67 -12.85 6.28
N ALA A 40 -1.46 -12.41 7.26
CA ALA A 40 -2.90 -12.60 7.28
C ALA A 40 -3.58 -11.84 6.14
N PHE A 41 -3.13 -10.61 5.84
CA PHE A 41 -3.63 -9.84 4.71
C PHE A 41 -3.36 -10.52 3.35
N LEU A 42 -2.19 -11.14 3.16
CA LEU A 42 -1.89 -11.88 1.92
C LEU A 42 -2.88 -13.04 1.70
N GLN A 43 -3.24 -13.76 2.76
CA GLN A 43 -4.21 -14.85 2.71
C GLN A 43 -5.64 -14.34 2.54
N ARG A 44 -5.98 -13.22 3.20
CA ARG A 44 -7.30 -12.61 3.19
C ARG A 44 -7.20 -11.10 3.00
N PRO A 45 -7.12 -10.62 1.75
CA PRO A 45 -7.00 -9.18 1.46
C PRO A 45 -8.16 -8.36 2.05
N SER A 46 -9.35 -8.96 2.16
CA SER A 46 -10.56 -8.29 2.68
C SER A 46 -10.43 -7.72 4.12
N ILE A 47 -9.38 -8.07 4.87
CA ILE A 47 -9.07 -7.51 6.20
C ILE A 47 -8.82 -5.99 6.12
N ASP A 48 -8.34 -5.51 4.97
CA ASP A 48 -8.10 -4.09 4.72
C ASP A 48 -8.51 -3.68 3.30
N ARG A 49 -9.49 -2.79 3.20
CA ARG A 49 -10.03 -2.34 1.91
C ARG A 49 -9.05 -1.46 1.14
N PHE A 50 -8.36 -0.54 1.82
CA PHE A 50 -7.36 0.33 1.18
C PHE A 50 -6.17 -0.49 0.68
N GLY A 51 -5.66 -1.41 1.51
CA GLY A 51 -4.62 -2.35 1.14
C GLY A 51 -5.01 -3.23 -0.03
N SER A 52 -6.24 -3.77 -0.03
CA SER A 52 -6.74 -4.61 -1.14
C SER A 52 -6.73 -3.89 -2.47
N ILE A 53 -7.19 -2.64 -2.48
CA ILE A 53 -7.25 -1.79 -3.68
C ILE A 53 -5.85 -1.57 -4.27
N VAL A 54 -4.86 -1.27 -3.43
CA VAL A 54 -3.47 -1.07 -3.88
C VAL A 54 -2.83 -2.37 -4.34
N MET A 55 -3.03 -3.45 -3.58
CA MET A 55 -2.56 -4.78 -3.95
C MET A 55 -3.13 -5.24 -5.28
N GLU A 56 -4.39 -4.92 -5.58
CA GLU A 56 -5.02 -5.21 -6.87
C GLU A 56 -4.37 -4.43 -8.03
N ASP A 57 -4.10 -3.13 -7.88
CA ASP A 57 -3.37 -2.37 -8.91
C ASP A 57 -1.96 -2.94 -9.15
N LEU A 58 -1.26 -3.36 -8.08
CA LEU A 58 0.06 -3.98 -8.17
C LEU A 58 0.03 -5.35 -8.88
N LYS A 59 -0.98 -6.19 -8.59
CA LYS A 59 -1.18 -7.50 -9.27
C LYS A 59 -1.31 -7.38 -10.79
N HIS A 60 -1.90 -6.29 -11.28
CA HIS A 60 -2.02 -6.05 -12.72
C HIS A 60 -0.70 -5.62 -13.37
N ARG A 61 0.32 -5.27 -12.58
CA ARG A 61 1.56 -4.63 -13.02
C ARG A 61 2.83 -5.44 -12.73
N GLY A 62 2.68 -6.55 -12.02
CA GLY A 62 3.76 -7.45 -11.62
C GLY A 62 3.27 -8.56 -10.70
N THR A 63 4.20 -9.37 -10.23
CA THR A 63 3.91 -10.45 -9.28
C THR A 63 3.88 -9.90 -7.87
N VAL A 64 2.86 -10.25 -7.08
CA VAL A 64 2.79 -9.95 -5.66
C VAL A 64 2.98 -11.23 -4.83
N PRO A 65 3.59 -11.14 -3.63
CA PRO A 65 3.60 -12.26 -2.71
C PRO A 65 2.17 -12.71 -2.35
N THR A 66 1.93 -14.02 -2.29
CA THR A 66 0.61 -14.59 -1.99
C THR A 66 0.54 -15.19 -0.59
N ARG A 67 1.68 -15.47 0.03
CA ARG A 67 1.79 -16.02 1.39
C ARG A 67 3.13 -15.65 2.01
N CYS A 68 3.18 -15.74 3.33
CA CYS A 68 4.44 -15.74 4.08
C CYS A 68 4.98 -17.18 4.23
N PRO A 69 6.31 -17.37 4.42
CA PRO A 69 7.33 -16.34 4.33
C PRO A 69 7.52 -15.84 2.90
N VAL A 70 7.77 -14.53 2.74
CA VAL A 70 8.17 -13.97 1.44
C VAL A 70 9.63 -14.34 1.23
N MET A 71 9.88 -15.26 0.29
CA MET A 71 11.21 -15.74 -0.04
C MET A 71 12.01 -14.67 -0.80
N PRO A 72 13.35 -14.75 -0.82
CA PRO A 72 14.16 -13.82 -1.58
C PRO A 72 13.76 -13.78 -3.05
N VAL A 73 13.43 -12.59 -3.55
CA VAL A 73 12.87 -12.38 -4.89
C VAL A 73 12.96 -10.91 -5.29
N LEU A 74 13.19 -10.67 -6.57
CA LEU A 74 13.06 -9.35 -7.18
C LEU A 74 11.63 -9.14 -7.67
N LEU A 75 10.91 -8.19 -7.05
CA LEU A 75 9.57 -7.79 -7.47
C LEU A 75 9.67 -6.50 -8.26
N VAL A 76 9.20 -6.53 -9.50
CA VAL A 76 9.18 -5.37 -10.39
C VAL A 76 7.74 -5.05 -10.77
N TYR A 77 7.27 -3.87 -10.42
CA TYR A 77 5.96 -3.35 -10.79
C TYR A 77 6.12 -2.19 -11.77
N LYS A 78 5.70 -2.42 -13.02
CA LYS A 78 5.84 -1.43 -14.09
C LYS A 78 4.61 -0.54 -14.20
N ASN A 79 4.83 0.72 -14.55
CA ASN A 79 3.76 1.68 -14.81
C ASN A 79 2.77 1.85 -13.66
N VAL A 80 3.21 1.80 -12.40
CA VAL A 80 2.30 2.03 -11.28
C VAL A 80 1.80 3.47 -11.30
N THR A 81 0.48 3.63 -11.36
CA THR A 81 -0.19 4.93 -11.45
C THR A 81 -1.29 5.12 -10.43
N LEU A 82 -1.80 4.03 -9.81
CA LEU A 82 -3.00 4.05 -8.95
C LEU A 82 -4.24 4.67 -9.61
N ASN A 83 -4.25 4.94 -10.92
CA ASN A 83 -5.38 5.58 -11.61
C ASN A 83 -6.61 4.67 -11.72
N ARG A 84 -6.45 3.37 -11.51
CA ARG A 84 -7.53 2.37 -11.55
C ARG A 84 -8.20 2.17 -10.18
N VAL A 85 -7.66 2.80 -9.15
CA VAL A 85 -8.16 2.69 -7.78
C VAL A 85 -9.48 3.46 -7.65
N LYS A 86 -10.57 2.73 -7.44
CA LYS A 86 -11.86 3.31 -7.07
C LYS A 86 -11.89 3.59 -5.58
N LEU A 87 -11.80 4.86 -5.23
CA LEU A 87 -11.88 5.33 -3.86
C LEU A 87 -13.35 5.47 -3.42
N PRO A 88 -13.65 5.32 -2.11
CA PRO A 88 -14.99 5.56 -1.58
C PRO A 88 -15.50 6.98 -1.89
N SER A 89 -16.80 7.11 -2.19
CA SER A 89 -17.42 8.36 -2.62
C SER A 89 -17.45 9.46 -1.56
N PHE A 90 -17.29 9.12 -0.29
CA PHE A 90 -17.21 10.09 0.80
C PHE A 90 -15.88 10.86 0.85
N LEU A 91 -14.85 10.39 0.12
CA LEU A 91 -13.57 11.09 0.07
C LEU A 91 -13.69 12.37 -0.78
N PRO A 92 -13.35 13.55 -0.23
CA PRO A 92 -13.51 14.82 -0.93
C PRO A 92 -12.49 14.96 -2.07
N GLU A 93 -12.75 15.84 -3.03
CA GLU A 93 -11.77 16.15 -4.08
C GLU A 93 -10.60 16.98 -3.51
N THR A 94 -9.55 16.29 -3.08
CA THR A 94 -8.38 16.93 -2.44
C THR A 94 -7.06 16.33 -2.91
N SER A 95 -5.98 17.04 -2.63
CA SER A 95 -4.65 16.43 -2.62
C SER A 95 -4.58 15.42 -1.49
N PHE A 96 -3.95 14.28 -1.72
CA PHE A 96 -3.81 13.23 -0.72
C PHE A 96 -2.40 12.68 -0.67
N GLY A 97 -2.10 12.02 0.45
CA GLY A 97 -0.96 11.15 0.60
C GLY A 97 -1.42 9.75 1.03
N PHE A 98 -0.71 8.74 0.53
CA PHE A 98 -0.91 7.34 0.88
C PHE A 98 0.43 6.73 1.27
N THR A 99 0.45 6.00 2.38
CA THR A 99 1.66 5.43 2.96
C THR A 99 1.51 3.94 3.15
N VAL A 100 2.53 3.19 2.75
CA VAL A 100 2.66 1.77 3.08
C VAL A 100 4.00 1.56 3.73
N ILE A 101 3.99 1.12 4.98
CA ILE A 101 5.18 0.90 5.79
C ILE A 101 5.12 -0.53 6.30
N CYS A 102 6.08 -1.37 5.93
CA CYS A 102 6.21 -2.72 6.45
C CYS A 102 7.35 -2.80 7.44
N PHE A 103 7.14 -3.54 8.52
CA PHE A 103 8.10 -3.76 9.57
C PHE A 103 8.19 -5.25 9.91
N LYS A 104 9.43 -5.72 10.08
CA LYS A 104 9.74 -7.08 10.51
C LYS A 104 9.56 -7.18 12.03
N THR A 105 8.79 -8.18 12.46
CA THR A 105 8.58 -8.51 13.87
C THR A 105 9.64 -9.52 14.31
N PRO A 106 10.15 -9.49 15.56
CA PRO A 106 9.75 -8.64 16.70
C PRO A 106 10.46 -7.28 16.81
N LYS A 107 11.56 -7.06 16.08
CA LYS A 107 12.40 -5.86 16.25
C LYS A 107 11.79 -4.56 15.71
N ASN A 108 10.63 -4.61 15.03
CA ASN A 108 9.98 -3.48 14.35
C ASN A 108 10.90 -2.74 13.38
N GLU A 109 11.80 -3.49 12.76
CA GLU A 109 12.73 -2.96 11.77
C GLU A 109 11.99 -2.72 10.46
N HIS A 110 12.17 -1.55 9.86
CA HIS A 110 11.51 -1.21 8.61
C HIS A 110 12.13 -1.97 7.45
N VAL A 111 11.32 -2.78 6.78
CA VAL A 111 11.75 -3.55 5.59
C VAL A 111 11.29 -2.90 4.29
N PHE A 112 10.24 -2.08 4.36
CA PHE A 112 9.73 -1.36 3.21
C PHE A 112 9.01 -0.08 3.66
N ARG A 113 9.20 1.00 2.91
CA ARG A 113 8.48 2.27 3.08
C ARG A 113 8.18 2.84 1.71
N SER A 114 6.94 3.27 1.51
CA SER A 114 6.56 4.02 0.32
C SER A 114 5.58 5.12 0.65
N TYR A 115 5.77 6.25 -0.01
CA TYR A 115 4.96 7.46 0.13
C TYR A 115 4.49 7.86 -1.26
N TRP A 116 3.17 7.97 -1.41
CA TRP A 116 2.51 8.21 -2.67
C TRP A 116 1.70 9.47 -2.52
N TYR A 117 1.90 10.42 -3.42
CA TYR A 117 1.18 11.67 -3.41
C TYR A 117 0.37 11.79 -4.69
N GLY A 118 -0.85 12.30 -4.55
CA GLY A 118 -1.74 12.46 -5.68
C GLY A 118 -2.79 13.51 -5.42
N ARG A 119 -3.64 13.69 -6.43
CA ARG A 119 -4.82 14.54 -6.34
C ARG A 119 -6.01 13.73 -6.82
N MET A 120 -7.03 13.62 -5.97
CA MET A 120 -8.29 13.05 -6.40
C MET A 120 -8.97 14.03 -7.35
N ARG A 121 -9.63 13.48 -8.36
CA ARG A 121 -10.56 14.19 -9.24
C ARG A 121 -11.82 13.36 -9.31
N ARG A 122 -12.97 14.01 -9.19
CA ARG A 122 -14.23 13.31 -9.43
C ARG A 122 -14.30 12.91 -10.91
N VAL A 123 -14.40 11.61 -11.18
CA VAL A 123 -14.69 11.12 -12.53
C VAL A 123 -16.21 11.08 -12.68
N MET A 124 -16.76 11.95 -13.51
CA MET A 124 -18.16 11.85 -13.93
C MET A 124 -18.21 10.75 -14.99
N VAL A 125 -18.83 9.62 -14.65
CA VAL A 125 -19.11 8.50 -15.56
C VAL A 125 -20.60 8.49 -15.82
#